data_AF-D2RU95-F1
#
_entry.id   AF-D2RU95-F1
#
_cell.length_a   1.000
_cell.length_b   1.000
_cell.length_c   1.000
_cell.angle_alpha   90.00
_cell.angle_beta   90.00
_cell.angle_gamma   90.00
#
_symmetry.space_group_name_H-M   'P 1'
#
loop_
_entity.id
_entity.type
_entity.pdbx_description
1 polymer ?
#
loop_
_entity_poly.entity_id
_entity_poly.type
_entity_poly.pdbx_seq_one_letter_code
_entity_poly.pdbx_strand_id
1 'polypeptide(L)'
;MTATELTRRRFGLGFTGVLSLLASGCLNSITGGDDHEHEHEHDDPPWERGGLYELDQGTYPYTYQDGPNPDMHLAIVPTDEDGDHGLFHAGETATELFENGEADTVSDGDTVQPSSETLYRVDFESEGETTIELEIESDGLYSLFTAHDPDEFDAALRSETGEELTPTVTEEHSSHSHDDESHSHDDEHEH
;
A
#
# COMPACT_ATOMS: atom_id res chain seq x y z
N MET A 1 27.59 -15.99 -39.18
CA MET A 1 26.74 -14.82 -39.51
C MET A 1 25.30 -15.33 -39.53
N THR A 2 24.60 -15.17 -38.42
CA THR A 2 23.22 -15.62 -38.23
C THR A 2 22.44 -14.40 -37.76
N ALA A 3 21.60 -13.88 -38.65
CA ALA A 3 20.69 -12.78 -38.39
C ALA A 3 19.34 -13.17 -39.00
N THR A 4 18.34 -13.36 -38.14
CA THR A 4 16.92 -13.57 -38.44
C THR A 4 16.20 -13.59 -37.08
N GLU A 5 15.09 -12.93 -36.81
CA GLU A 5 14.24 -12.00 -37.56
C GLU A 5 13.35 -11.28 -36.51
N LEU A 6 13.20 -9.95 -36.63
CA LEU A 6 12.28 -9.14 -35.81
C LEU A 6 10.85 -9.30 -36.34
N THR A 7 9.92 -9.81 -35.53
CA THR A 7 8.48 -9.77 -35.85
C THR A 7 7.81 -8.60 -35.15
N ARG A 8 7.51 -7.57 -35.93
CA ARG A 8 6.66 -6.43 -35.58
C ARG A 8 5.24 -6.74 -36.08
N ARG A 9 4.27 -6.85 -35.17
CA ARG A 9 2.84 -6.90 -35.54
C ARG A 9 2.17 -5.58 -35.18
N ARG A 10 1.82 -4.83 -36.23
CA ARG A 10 0.85 -3.73 -36.19
C ARG A 10 -0.52 -4.32 -36.50
N PHE A 11 -1.51 -3.99 -35.68
CA PHE A 11 -2.93 -4.02 -36.07
C PHE A 11 -3.54 -2.69 -35.64
N GLY A 12 -4.12 -1.97 -36.61
CA GLY A 12 -4.96 -0.81 -36.36
C GLY A 12 -6.41 -1.16 -36.69
N LEU A 13 -7.34 -0.49 -36.01
CA LEU A 13 -8.77 -0.27 -36.30
C LEU A 13 -9.22 0.59 -35.10
N GLY A 14 -9.68 1.84 -35.20
CA GLY A 14 -10.70 2.35 -36.11
C GLY A 14 -12.05 2.30 -35.39
N PHE A 15 -12.40 3.31 -34.58
CA PHE A 15 -13.80 3.55 -34.23
C PHE A 15 -14.09 5.04 -34.03
N THR A 16 -15.09 5.51 -34.77
CA THR A 16 -15.66 6.86 -34.83
C THR A 16 -17.07 6.85 -34.25
N GLY A 17 -17.42 7.91 -33.50
CA GLY A 17 -18.80 8.29 -33.10
C GLY A 17 -19.27 7.63 -31.80
N VAL A 18 -19.96 8.32 -30.89
CA VAL A 18 -21.15 9.16 -31.10
C VAL A 18 -21.25 10.25 -30.03
N LEU A 19 -21.66 11.45 -30.47
CA LEU A 19 -22.11 12.60 -29.69
C LEU A 19 -23.50 12.33 -29.08
N SER A 20 -23.65 12.51 -27.76
CA SER A 20 -24.97 12.65 -27.12
C SER A 20 -25.01 13.88 -26.21
N LEU A 21 -25.76 14.88 -26.67
CA LEU A 21 -26.25 16.03 -25.91
C LEU A 21 -27.59 15.65 -25.26
N LEU A 22 -27.68 15.68 -23.94
CA LEU A 22 -28.92 15.89 -23.17
C LEU A 22 -28.51 16.67 -21.91
N ALA A 23 -28.79 17.96 -21.81
CA ALA A 23 -30.06 18.60 -21.47
C ALA A 23 -30.08 19.02 -19.99
N SER A 24 -30.28 20.32 -19.81
CA SER A 24 -30.34 21.08 -18.57
C SER A 24 -31.27 20.48 -17.51
N GLY A 25 -30.84 20.61 -16.26
CA GLY A 25 -31.67 20.46 -15.08
C GLY A 25 -31.08 21.22 -13.88
N CYS A 26 -31.06 22.55 -13.94
CA CYS A 26 -30.88 23.37 -12.74
C CYS A 26 -32.20 23.35 -11.96
N LEU A 27 -32.24 22.72 -10.80
CA LEU A 27 -33.28 22.95 -9.80
C LEU A 27 -32.66 22.95 -8.41
N ASN A 28 -32.72 24.15 -7.84
CA ASN A 28 -32.28 24.61 -6.54
C ASN A 28 -33.18 24.07 -5.41
N SER A 29 -32.62 23.69 -4.26
CA SER A 29 -33.14 23.90 -2.89
C SER A 29 -32.14 23.33 -1.87
N ILE A 30 -31.25 24.13 -1.30
CA ILE A 30 -31.31 24.65 0.08
C ILE A 30 -31.95 23.70 1.11
N THR A 31 -31.14 23.11 2.00
CA THR A 31 -31.36 23.02 3.47
C THR A 31 -30.16 22.33 4.15
N GLY A 32 -29.62 22.95 5.20
CA GLY A 32 -28.81 22.35 6.28
C GLY A 32 -27.41 21.91 5.83
N GLY A 33 -26.30 22.50 6.28
CA GLY A 33 -26.05 23.00 7.63
C GLY A 33 -25.75 21.83 8.56
N ASP A 34 -24.71 21.07 8.24
CA ASP A 34 -24.06 20.10 9.10
C ASP A 34 -22.63 19.94 8.53
N ASP A 35 -21.78 20.92 8.85
CA ASP A 35 -20.34 20.72 8.94
C ASP A 35 -20.16 19.77 10.13
N HIS A 36 -20.35 18.47 9.90
CA HIS A 36 -19.67 17.46 10.70
C HIS A 36 -18.32 17.34 10.04
N GLU A 37 -17.40 18.17 10.51
CA GLU A 37 -16.00 17.81 10.56
C GLU A 37 -15.93 16.45 11.26
N HIS A 38 -15.95 15.38 10.45
CA HIS A 38 -15.74 14.03 10.89
C HIS A 38 -14.29 13.97 11.36
N GLU A 39 -14.06 14.32 12.62
CA GLU A 39 -12.90 13.89 13.38
C GLU A 39 -13.00 12.37 13.41
N HIS A 40 -12.42 11.72 12.40
CA HIS A 40 -12.24 10.28 12.42
C HIS A 40 -11.17 10.01 13.49
N GLU A 41 -11.61 9.72 14.72
CA GLU A 41 -10.81 8.96 15.69
C GLU A 41 -10.52 7.60 15.04
N HIS A 42 -9.49 7.54 14.20
CA HIS A 42 -8.94 6.28 13.72
C HIS A 42 -8.08 5.73 14.85
N ASP A 43 -8.42 4.53 15.33
CA ASP A 43 -7.45 3.68 16.02
C ASP A 43 -6.16 3.60 15.18
N ASP A 44 -5.00 3.49 15.84
CA ASP A 44 -3.75 3.32 15.12
C ASP A 44 -3.84 2.08 14.20
N PRO A 45 -3.36 2.18 12.94
CA PRO A 45 -3.44 1.07 12.00
C PRO A 45 -2.60 -0.12 12.46
N PRO A 46 -2.90 -1.35 11.99
CA PRO A 46 -2.19 -2.58 12.35
C PRO A 46 -0.79 -2.71 11.70
N TRP A 47 -0.27 -1.65 11.08
CA TRP A 47 1.03 -1.60 10.43
C TRP A 47 1.83 -0.40 11.00
N GLU A 48 3.15 -0.53 11.04
CA GLU A 48 4.03 0.46 11.70
C GLU A 48 4.64 1.45 10.71
N ARG A 49 4.86 1.04 9.46
CA ARG A 49 5.52 1.87 8.45
C ARG A 49 4.76 1.85 7.14
N GLY A 50 4.52 3.03 6.58
CA GLY A 50 4.02 3.25 5.23
C GLY A 50 4.98 4.09 4.40
N GLY A 51 5.11 3.81 3.10
CA GLY A 51 5.94 4.60 2.19
C GLY A 51 5.40 4.61 0.76
N LEU A 52 5.28 5.80 0.16
CA LEU A 52 4.83 5.98 -1.23
C LEU A 52 6.03 6.08 -2.18
N TYR A 53 6.06 5.25 -3.22
CA TYR A 53 7.12 5.19 -4.22
C TYR A 53 6.57 5.51 -5.62
N GLU A 54 7.34 6.23 -6.41
CA GLU A 54 7.16 6.33 -7.87
C GLU A 54 8.09 5.30 -8.51
N LEU A 55 7.52 4.27 -9.15
CA LEU A 55 8.26 3.15 -9.73
C LEU A 55 7.94 3.02 -11.22
N ASP A 56 8.96 2.76 -12.01
CA ASP A 56 8.81 2.37 -13.42
C ASP A 56 8.46 0.86 -13.50
N GLN A 57 7.96 0.42 -14.65
CA GLN A 57 7.83 -1.01 -14.95
C GLN A 57 9.18 -1.71 -14.80
N GLY A 58 9.25 -2.74 -13.96
CA GLY A 58 10.49 -3.45 -13.66
C GLY A 58 10.37 -4.42 -12.50
N THR A 59 11.51 -4.97 -12.08
CA THR A 59 11.61 -5.84 -10.91
C THR A 59 12.57 -5.21 -9.89
N TYR A 60 12.12 -5.14 -8.65
CA TYR A 60 12.82 -4.46 -7.56
C TYR A 60 13.06 -5.44 -6.41
N PRO A 61 14.31 -5.79 -6.09
CA PRO A 61 14.58 -6.61 -4.91
C PRO A 61 14.27 -5.81 -3.64
N TYR A 62 13.45 -6.40 -2.77
CA TYR A 62 13.26 -5.96 -1.40
C TYR A 62 13.98 -6.94 -0.47
N THR A 63 15.12 -6.50 0.06
CA THR A 63 15.99 -7.32 0.90
C THR A 63 15.72 -7.07 2.37
N TYR A 64 15.84 -8.11 3.17
CA TYR A 64 15.74 -8.08 4.62
C TYR A 64 16.89 -8.88 5.25
N GLN A 65 17.40 -8.41 6.39
CA GLN A 65 18.29 -9.13 7.30
C GLN A 65 17.50 -9.70 8.49
N ASP A 66 18.19 -10.43 9.36
CA ASP A 66 17.64 -10.91 10.64
C ASP A 66 17.09 -9.76 11.49
N GLY A 67 15.83 -9.87 11.93
CA GLY A 67 15.18 -8.91 12.83
C GLY A 67 14.64 -9.55 14.11
N PRO A 68 14.10 -8.74 15.05
CA PRO A 68 13.65 -9.20 16.36
C PRO A 68 12.35 -10.00 16.30
N ASN A 69 11.43 -9.65 15.38
CA ASN A 69 10.16 -10.35 15.18
C ASN A 69 10.04 -10.88 13.74
N PRO A 70 10.10 -12.19 13.49
CA PRO A 70 10.04 -12.74 12.15
C PRO A 70 8.63 -12.71 11.52
N ASP A 71 7.59 -12.22 12.21
CA ASP A 71 6.22 -12.18 11.69
C ASP A 71 5.95 -10.91 10.83
N MET A 72 6.80 -10.68 9.82
CA MET A 72 6.71 -9.52 8.94
C MET A 72 5.59 -9.72 7.91
N HIS A 73 4.56 -8.87 7.98
CA HIS A 73 3.56 -8.73 6.93
C HIS A 73 3.85 -7.50 6.06
N LEU A 74 3.54 -7.61 4.77
CA LEU A 74 3.77 -6.60 3.74
C LEU A 74 2.54 -6.46 2.86
N ALA A 75 2.03 -5.24 2.71
CA ALA A 75 1.07 -4.88 1.67
C ALA A 75 1.73 -3.93 0.65
N ILE A 76 1.47 -4.15 -0.63
CA ILE A 76 1.94 -3.30 -1.73
C ILE A 76 0.71 -2.85 -2.52
N VAL A 77 0.28 -1.61 -2.31
CA VAL A 77 -1.00 -1.10 -2.83
C VAL A 77 -0.74 -0.09 -3.94
N PRO A 78 -1.23 -0.32 -5.18
CA PRO A 78 -1.16 0.68 -6.24
C PRO A 78 -2.07 1.87 -5.93
N THR A 79 -1.66 3.08 -6.32
CA THR A 79 -2.46 4.30 -6.16
C THR A 79 -2.33 5.21 -7.38
N ASP A 80 -3.37 6.02 -7.63
CA ASP A 80 -3.37 7.06 -8.68
C ASP A 80 -3.15 8.47 -8.10
N GLU A 81 -2.99 8.59 -6.78
CA GLU A 81 -2.84 9.84 -6.05
C GLU A 81 -1.42 9.96 -5.47
N ASP A 82 -0.83 11.15 -5.57
CA ASP A 82 0.49 11.44 -5.02
C ASP A 82 0.42 12.05 -3.61
N GLY A 83 1.59 12.14 -2.97
CA GLY A 83 1.74 12.82 -1.68
C GLY A 83 1.04 12.11 -0.52
N ASP A 84 0.76 12.87 0.53
CA ASP A 84 0.11 12.37 1.75
C ASP A 84 -1.29 11.80 1.49
N HIS A 85 -2.03 12.37 0.54
CA HIS A 85 -3.36 11.86 0.15
C HIS A 85 -3.27 10.45 -0.46
N GLY A 86 -2.31 10.24 -1.36
CA GLY A 86 -2.08 8.91 -1.95
C GLY A 86 -1.68 7.86 -0.93
N LEU A 87 -0.81 8.23 0.02
CA LEU A 87 -0.40 7.34 1.09
C LEU A 87 -1.57 7.01 2.03
N PHE A 88 -2.37 8.01 2.43
CA PHE A 88 -3.53 7.84 3.30
C PHE A 88 -4.57 6.87 2.72
N HIS A 89 -5.01 7.10 1.48
CA HIS A 89 -6.03 6.24 0.84
C HIS A 89 -5.52 4.80 0.63
N ALA A 90 -4.25 4.64 0.27
CA ALA A 90 -3.62 3.32 0.20
C ALA A 90 -3.49 2.67 1.58
N GLY A 91 -3.29 3.48 2.62
CA GLY A 91 -3.24 3.06 4.03
C GLY A 91 -4.56 2.49 4.52
N GLU A 92 -5.70 3.09 4.14
CA GLU A 92 -7.03 2.53 4.45
C GLU A 92 -7.19 1.11 3.85
N THR A 93 -6.73 0.93 2.62
CA THR A 93 -6.74 -0.40 1.96
C THR A 93 -5.81 -1.37 2.67
N ALA A 94 -4.60 -0.93 3.03
CA ALA A 94 -3.65 -1.76 3.77
C ALA A 94 -4.21 -2.18 5.13
N THR A 95 -4.84 -1.26 5.88
CA THR A 95 -5.50 -1.56 7.15
C THR A 95 -6.54 -2.68 6.98
N GLU A 96 -7.41 -2.59 5.97
CA GLU A 96 -8.40 -3.65 5.70
C GLU A 96 -7.72 -5.01 5.43
N LEU A 97 -6.64 -5.03 4.65
CA LEU A 97 -5.86 -6.23 4.35
C LEU A 97 -5.21 -6.84 5.61
N PHE A 98 -4.63 -6.02 6.48
CA PHE A 98 -4.00 -6.49 7.71
C PHE A 98 -5.01 -7.03 8.73
N GLU A 99 -6.17 -6.39 8.86
CA GLU A 99 -7.19 -6.80 9.84
C GLU A 99 -8.00 -8.03 9.39
N ASN A 100 -8.29 -8.13 8.09
CA ASN A 100 -9.27 -9.08 7.56
C ASN A 100 -8.71 -10.03 6.50
N GLY A 101 -7.53 -9.73 5.95
CA GLY A 101 -6.92 -10.52 4.89
C GLY A 101 -6.27 -11.81 5.40
N GLU A 102 -6.29 -12.83 4.54
CA GLU A 102 -5.42 -13.98 4.69
C GLU A 102 -4.07 -13.65 4.04
N ALA A 103 -2.96 -13.87 4.76
CA ALA A 103 -1.63 -13.57 4.24
C ALA A 103 -1.06 -14.73 3.40
N ASP A 104 -0.70 -14.43 2.16
CA ASP A 104 0.06 -15.34 1.31
C ASP A 104 1.52 -15.37 1.78
N THR A 105 2.02 -16.58 2.06
CA THR A 105 3.42 -16.74 2.48
C THR A 105 4.35 -16.63 1.28
N VAL A 106 5.40 -15.82 1.40
CA VAL A 106 6.44 -15.61 0.38
C VAL A 106 7.82 -15.84 0.99
N SER A 107 8.69 -16.52 0.27
CA SER A 107 10.03 -16.90 0.72
C SER A 107 11.12 -16.27 -0.17
N ASP A 108 12.39 -16.46 0.20
CA ASP A 108 13.53 -15.97 -0.57
C ASP A 108 13.46 -16.31 -2.08
N GLY A 109 13.60 -15.29 -2.91
CA GLY A 109 13.53 -15.33 -4.36
C GLY A 109 12.12 -15.37 -4.95
N ASP A 110 11.07 -15.40 -4.14
CA ASP A 110 9.69 -15.33 -4.63
C ASP A 110 9.35 -13.94 -5.17
N THR A 111 8.44 -13.91 -6.15
CA THR A 111 7.98 -12.68 -6.78
C THR A 111 6.59 -12.31 -6.27
N VAL A 112 6.44 -11.05 -5.88
CA VAL A 112 5.17 -10.43 -5.46
C VAL A 112 4.77 -9.31 -6.42
N GLN A 113 3.48 -9.00 -6.47
CA GLN A 113 2.94 -7.94 -7.32
C GLN A 113 2.09 -6.99 -6.47
N PRO A 114 2.03 -5.69 -6.82
CA PRO A 114 1.08 -4.77 -6.23
C PRO A 114 -0.37 -5.27 -6.37
N SER A 115 -1.13 -5.20 -5.29
CA SER A 115 -2.51 -5.67 -5.22
C SER A 115 -3.25 -4.96 -4.09
N SER A 116 -4.51 -4.58 -4.35
CA SER A 116 -5.43 -4.09 -3.32
C SER A 116 -6.16 -5.23 -2.58
N GLU A 117 -5.82 -6.49 -2.88
CA GLU A 117 -6.52 -7.68 -2.38
C GLU A 117 -5.58 -8.68 -1.68
N THR A 118 -4.27 -8.42 -1.66
CA THR A 118 -3.27 -9.38 -1.21
C THR A 118 -2.41 -8.81 -0.10
N LEU A 119 -2.37 -9.55 1.01
CA LEU A 119 -1.39 -9.36 2.08
C LEU A 119 -0.33 -10.44 1.95
N TYR A 120 0.94 -10.07 2.10
CA TYR A 120 2.05 -11.03 2.11
C TYR A 120 2.57 -11.21 3.53
N ARG A 121 3.02 -12.44 3.84
CA ARG A 121 3.82 -12.73 5.04
C ARG A 121 5.18 -13.26 4.60
N VAL A 122 6.24 -12.59 5.02
CA VAL A 122 7.61 -12.97 4.69
C VAL A 122 8.02 -14.17 5.56
N ASP A 123 8.36 -15.28 4.92
CA ASP A 123 9.02 -16.43 5.55
C ASP A 123 10.53 -16.24 5.43
N PHE A 124 11.13 -15.67 6.47
CA PHE A 124 12.55 -15.37 6.51
C PHE A 124 13.40 -16.65 6.42
N GLU A 125 14.49 -16.56 5.67
CA GLU A 125 15.58 -17.55 5.70
C GLU A 125 16.05 -17.77 7.14
N SER A 126 16.41 -19.01 7.48
CA SER A 126 16.86 -19.32 8.85
C SER A 126 18.21 -18.71 9.21
N GLU A 127 19.01 -18.35 8.20
CA GLU A 127 20.30 -17.67 8.32
C GLU A 127 20.55 -16.84 7.05
N GLY A 128 20.88 -15.55 7.19
CA GLY A 128 21.29 -14.71 6.06
C GLY A 128 20.22 -13.73 5.58
N GLU A 129 20.40 -13.22 4.37
CA GLU A 129 19.50 -12.25 3.76
C GLU A 129 18.31 -12.97 3.11
N THR A 130 17.10 -12.42 3.29
CA THR A 130 15.90 -12.81 2.55
C THR A 130 15.59 -11.74 1.51
N THR A 131 15.41 -12.13 0.26
CA THR A 131 15.06 -11.23 -0.84
C THR A 131 13.70 -11.60 -1.42
N ILE A 132 12.79 -10.63 -1.51
CA ILE A 132 11.53 -10.75 -2.24
C ILE A 132 11.60 -9.88 -3.49
N GLU A 133 11.21 -10.41 -4.64
CA GLU A 133 11.22 -9.69 -5.91
C GLU A 133 9.88 -8.98 -6.13
N LEU A 134 9.85 -7.65 -6.06
CA LEU A 134 8.66 -6.86 -6.39
C LEU A 134 8.58 -6.64 -7.91
N GLU A 135 7.59 -7.24 -8.56
CA GLU A 135 7.31 -7.03 -9.99
C GLU A 135 6.28 -5.92 -10.19
N ILE A 136 6.72 -4.84 -10.85
CA ILE A 136 5.89 -3.70 -11.23
C ILE A 136 5.51 -3.83 -12.71
N GLU A 137 4.22 -4.10 -12.97
CA GLU A 137 3.73 -4.32 -14.34
C GLU A 137 3.55 -3.04 -15.16
N SER A 138 3.52 -1.85 -14.54
CA SER A 138 3.31 -0.57 -15.23
C SER A 138 3.93 0.57 -14.44
N ASP A 139 4.39 1.62 -15.12
CA ASP A 139 4.90 2.81 -14.45
C ASP A 139 3.78 3.44 -13.59
N GLY A 140 4.06 3.82 -12.35
CA GLY A 140 3.03 4.34 -11.45
C GLY A 140 3.47 4.62 -10.01
N LEU A 141 2.47 4.85 -9.16
CA LEU A 141 2.63 5.09 -7.74
C LEU A 141 2.23 3.86 -6.93
N TYR A 142 3.06 3.49 -5.97
CA TYR A 142 2.92 2.28 -5.18
C TYR A 142 3.24 2.57 -3.72
N SER A 143 2.31 2.23 -2.83
CA SER A 143 2.51 2.36 -1.39
C SER A 143 2.87 1.01 -0.78
N LEU A 144 3.94 0.96 0.00
CA LEU A 144 4.38 -0.23 0.73
C LEU A 144 4.08 -0.02 2.22
N PHE A 145 3.48 -1.02 2.86
CA PHE A 145 3.14 -1.01 4.28
C PHE A 145 3.68 -2.25 4.98
N THR A 146 4.35 -2.08 6.13
CA THR A 146 4.95 -3.20 6.87
C THR A 146 4.44 -3.29 8.31
N ALA A 147 4.24 -4.52 8.78
CA ALA A 147 3.81 -4.82 10.15
C ALA A 147 4.79 -4.29 11.21
N HIS A 148 6.08 -4.36 10.89
CA HIS A 148 7.17 -3.88 11.72
C HIS A 148 7.97 -2.82 11.00
N ASP A 149 8.71 -2.04 11.76
CA ASP A 149 9.65 -1.07 11.24
C ASP A 149 10.74 -1.72 10.35
N PRO A 150 10.87 -1.33 9.07
CA PRO A 150 11.89 -1.88 8.16
C PRO A 150 13.34 -1.73 8.68
N ASP A 151 13.63 -0.69 9.48
CA ASP A 151 14.97 -0.45 10.03
C ASP A 151 15.41 -1.57 11.00
N GLU A 152 14.47 -2.27 11.64
CA GLU A 152 14.78 -3.40 12.54
C GLU A 152 15.34 -4.63 11.82
N PHE A 153 15.19 -4.67 10.49
CA PHE A 153 15.60 -5.76 9.62
C PHE A 153 16.65 -5.30 8.61
N ASP A 154 17.22 -4.09 8.74
CA ASP A 154 18.06 -3.46 7.71
C ASP A 154 17.41 -3.55 6.30
N ALA A 155 16.08 -3.43 6.25
CA ALA A 155 15.32 -3.74 5.04
C ALA A 155 15.39 -2.59 4.04
N ALA A 156 15.54 -2.93 2.76
CA ALA A 156 15.76 -1.95 1.70
C ALA A 156 15.18 -2.40 0.36
N LEU A 157 14.32 -1.57 -0.22
CA LEU A 157 13.88 -1.70 -1.60
C LEU A 157 14.96 -1.12 -2.51
N ARG A 158 15.42 -1.89 -3.51
CA ARG A 158 16.50 -1.47 -4.41
C ARG A 158 16.07 -1.50 -5.87
N SER A 159 16.67 -0.61 -6.66
CA SER A 159 16.56 -0.63 -8.12
C SER A 159 17.30 -1.83 -8.72
N GLU A 160 17.07 -2.08 -10.01
CA GLU A 160 17.85 -3.06 -10.79
C GLU A 160 19.38 -2.77 -10.80
N THR A 161 19.78 -1.52 -10.54
CA THR A 161 21.20 -1.11 -10.43
C THR A 161 21.78 -1.30 -9.03
N GLY A 162 20.96 -1.73 -8.06
CA GLY A 162 21.33 -1.93 -6.66
C GLY A 162 21.31 -0.64 -5.83
N GLU A 163 20.74 0.45 -6.36
CA GLU A 163 20.57 1.71 -5.62
C GLU A 163 19.34 1.60 -4.72
N GLU A 164 19.48 1.98 -3.46
CA GLU A 164 18.36 2.00 -2.52
C GLU A 164 17.36 3.09 -2.90
N LEU A 165 16.09 2.71 -2.94
CA LEU A 165 14.98 3.58 -3.28
C LEU A 165 14.37 4.12 -1.99
N THR A 166 14.22 5.45 -1.92
CA THR A 166 13.56 6.12 -0.81
C THR A 166 12.15 6.51 -1.21
N PRO A 167 11.16 6.35 -0.31
CA PRO A 167 9.80 6.80 -0.59
C PRO A 167 9.74 8.33 -0.69
N THR A 168 8.77 8.84 -1.46
CA THR A 168 8.48 10.27 -1.60
C THR A 168 7.76 10.82 -0.37
N VAL A 169 6.95 9.98 0.29
CA VAL A 169 6.25 10.28 1.55
C VAL A 169 6.34 9.04 2.44
N THR A 170 6.51 9.23 3.75
CA THR A 170 6.56 8.17 4.75
C THR A 170 5.59 8.47 5.88
N GLU A 171 4.95 7.43 6.40
CA GLU A 171 4.11 7.48 7.60
C GLU A 171 4.60 6.42 8.61
N GLU A 172 4.52 6.76 9.89
CA GLU A 172 5.02 5.96 11.01
C GLU A 172 3.95 5.86 12.10
N HIS A 173 3.69 4.64 12.56
CA HIS A 173 2.79 4.33 13.66
C HIS A 173 3.48 3.44 14.70
N SER A 174 3.07 3.56 15.95
CA SER A 174 3.56 2.73 17.05
C SER A 174 2.51 1.66 17.36
N SER A 175 2.75 0.40 16.99
CA SER A 175 1.81 -0.73 17.16
C SER A 175 1.45 -1.09 18.62
N HIS A 176 1.93 -0.33 19.60
CA HIS A 176 1.74 -0.59 21.03
C HIS A 176 1.16 0.63 21.77
N SER A 177 -0.18 0.74 21.80
CA SER A 177 -0.98 0.97 23.03
C SER A 177 -2.42 1.41 22.71
N HIS A 178 -3.38 0.51 22.94
CA HIS A 178 -4.66 0.91 23.51
C HIS A 178 -4.83 0.18 24.85
N ASP A 179 -4.41 0.85 25.93
CA ASP A 179 -5.06 0.64 27.21
C ASP A 179 -6.41 1.37 27.05
N ASP A 180 -7.46 0.61 26.75
CA ASP A 180 -8.84 1.08 26.88
C ASP A 180 -9.07 1.37 28.37
N GLU A 181 -8.68 2.57 28.80
CA GLU A 181 -9.09 3.16 30.06
C GLU A 181 -10.60 3.38 29.93
N SER A 182 -11.38 2.33 30.21
CA SER A 182 -12.83 2.38 30.25
C SER A 182 -13.23 3.39 31.33
N HIS A 183 -13.43 4.65 30.93
CA HIS A 183 -13.95 5.71 31.78
C HIS A 183 -15.41 5.40 32.13
N SER A 184 -15.62 4.53 33.12
CA SER A 184 -16.87 4.45 33.87
C SER A 184 -16.93 5.68 34.79
N HIS A 185 -17.34 6.82 34.23
CA HIS A 185 -17.67 8.03 34.97
C HIS A 185 -19.18 8.08 35.21
N ASP A 186 -19.55 8.19 36.49
CA ASP A 186 -20.76 8.78 37.08
C ASP A 186 -22.13 8.11 36.78
N ASP A 187 -23.12 8.08 37.67
CA ASP A 187 -23.50 9.06 38.68
C ASP A 187 -23.99 8.41 39.99
N GLU A 188 -23.58 9.03 41.11
CA GLU A 188 -24.33 9.00 42.36
C GLU A 188 -25.73 9.57 42.17
N HIS A 189 -26.77 8.77 42.42
CA HIS A 189 -28.10 9.31 42.71
C HIS A 189 -28.55 8.89 44.11
N GLU A 190 -28.41 9.83 45.04
CA GLU A 190 -29.12 9.88 46.31
C GLU A 190 -30.64 9.82 46.07
N HIS A 191 -31.36 8.95 46.78
CA HIS A 191 -32.73 9.17 47.27
C HIS A 191 -33.11 8.19 48.40
#